data_AF-A0A7C3SMD7-F1
#
_entry.id   AF-A0A7C3SMD7-F1
#
_cell.length_a   1.000
_cell.length_b   1.000
_cell.length_c   1.000
_cell.angle_alpha   90.00
_cell.angle_beta   90.00
_cell.angle_gamma   90.00
#
_symmetry.space_group_name_H-M   'P 1'
#
loop_
_entity.id
_entity.type
_entity.pdbx_description
1 polymer ?
#
loop_
_entity_poly.entity_id
_entity_poly.type
_entity_poly.pdbx_seq_one_letter_code
_entity_poly.pdbx_strand_id
1 'polypeptide(L)'
;MKRIEAKNKRFLTLLEHMLLAEKLSTSELAQLLNQKLNLAPNTAKAYSSQLLADLAAEGILERRGRSYALTPKGWALLFTFVDRTPFSEKYFDMFFERLSKNLPAASTYKEIVRILRRIYFRISGEPEKLPTDMDLLELFGLFLRLSGRPSPRDSHVGGCAERDRSRPWGAERQEHLLQHAQGGAQAG
;
A
#
# COMPACT_ATOMS: atom_id res chain seq x y z
N MET A 1 -8.51 -15.93 21.69
CA MET A 1 -7.24 -16.22 20.98
C MET A 1 -7.39 -16.78 19.57
N LYS A 2 -8.04 -17.94 19.32
CA LYS A 2 -8.11 -18.58 17.98
C LYS A 2 -8.63 -17.70 16.82
N ARG A 3 -9.53 -16.74 17.09
CA ARG A 3 -10.13 -15.87 16.06
C ARG A 3 -9.15 -14.85 15.48
N ILE A 4 -8.33 -14.22 16.33
CA ILE A 4 -7.36 -13.20 15.91
C ILE A 4 -6.22 -13.85 15.13
N GLU A 5 -5.72 -14.98 15.63
CA GLU A 5 -4.72 -15.78 14.92
C GLU A 5 -5.20 -16.19 13.51
N ALA A 6 -6.46 -16.62 13.37
CA ALA A 6 -7.04 -16.94 12.07
C ALA A 6 -7.19 -15.72 11.15
N LYS A 7 -7.49 -14.53 11.69
CA LYS A 7 -7.47 -13.27 10.90
C LYS A 7 -6.06 -12.94 10.42
N ASN A 8 -5.08 -12.98 11.32
CA ASN A 8 -3.68 -12.71 11.00
C ASN A 8 -3.14 -13.65 9.92
N LYS A 9 -3.42 -14.95 10.02
CA LYS A 9 -3.03 -15.94 9.01
C LYS A 9 -3.63 -15.64 7.63
N ARG A 10 -4.89 -15.20 7.57
CA ARG A 10 -5.55 -14.80 6.31
C ARG A 10 -4.90 -13.57 5.71
N PHE A 11 -4.68 -12.53 6.52
CA PHE A 11 -4.03 -11.31 6.08
C PHE A 11 -2.60 -11.56 5.60
N LEU A 12 -1.81 -12.33 6.35
CA LEU A 12 -0.44 -12.70 5.95
C LEU A 12 -0.40 -13.52 4.66
N THR A 13 -1.38 -14.40 4.44
CA THR A 13 -1.51 -15.17 3.19
C THR A 13 -1.75 -14.25 2.00
N LEU A 14 -2.64 -13.25 2.15
CA LEU A 14 -2.84 -12.21 1.15
C LEU A 14 -1.54 -11.44 0.90
N LEU A 15 -0.89 -10.93 1.95
CA LEU A 15 0.34 -10.14 1.83
C LEU A 15 1.43 -10.91 1.08
N GLU A 16 1.69 -12.16 1.48
CA GLU A 16 2.70 -13.01 0.85
C GLU A 16 2.41 -13.17 -0.66
N HIS A 17 1.15 -13.39 -1.03
CA HIS A 17 0.79 -13.57 -2.43
C HIS A 17 0.88 -12.26 -3.22
N MET A 18 0.45 -11.14 -2.65
CA MET A 18 0.52 -9.82 -3.29
C MET A 18 1.97 -9.41 -3.59
N LEU A 19 2.90 -9.72 -2.69
CA LEU A 19 4.33 -9.47 -2.89
C LEU A 19 4.91 -10.31 -4.05
N LEU A 20 4.35 -11.48 -4.34
CA LEU A 20 4.82 -12.38 -5.39
C LEU A 20 4.16 -12.11 -6.75
N ALA A 21 2.84 -12.04 -6.78
CA ALA A 21 2.05 -12.13 -8.02
C ALA A 21 1.62 -10.79 -8.62
N GLU A 22 1.79 -9.66 -7.91
CA GLU A 22 1.36 -8.28 -8.27
C GLU A 22 -0.16 -8.07 -8.47
N LYS A 23 -0.86 -9.11 -8.93
CA LYS A 23 -2.30 -9.14 -9.14
C LYS A 23 -2.88 -10.35 -8.43
N LEU A 24 -4.09 -10.20 -7.93
CA LEU A 24 -4.78 -11.25 -7.20
C LEU A 24 -6.28 -11.17 -7.47
N SER A 25 -6.86 -12.26 -7.98
CA SER A 25 -8.29 -12.42 -8.09
C SER A 25 -8.89 -12.95 -6.79
N THR A 26 -10.19 -12.73 -6.61
CA THR A 26 -10.93 -13.28 -5.47
C THR A 26 -10.90 -14.81 -5.44
N SER A 27 -10.93 -15.47 -6.59
CA SER A 27 -10.85 -16.93 -6.71
C SER A 27 -9.48 -17.48 -6.30
N GLU A 28 -8.39 -16.84 -6.73
CA GLU A 28 -7.03 -17.24 -6.36
C GLU A 28 -6.82 -17.11 -4.86
N LEU A 29 -7.25 -15.99 -4.26
CA LEU A 29 -7.15 -15.82 -2.81
C LEU A 29 -8.01 -16.85 -2.07
N ALA A 30 -9.22 -17.13 -2.55
CA ALA A 30 -10.09 -18.15 -1.93
C ALA A 30 -9.45 -19.54 -1.98
N GLN A 31 -8.81 -19.89 -3.09
CA GLN A 31 -8.08 -21.15 -3.23
C GLN A 31 -6.89 -21.21 -2.26
N LEU A 32 -6.10 -20.13 -2.16
CA LEU A 32 -4.98 -20.05 -1.21
C LEU A 32 -5.43 -20.18 0.25
N LEU A 33 -6.52 -19.50 0.62
CA LEU A 33 -7.08 -19.56 1.96
C LEU A 33 -7.65 -20.95 2.28
N ASN A 34 -8.31 -21.60 1.31
CA ASN A 34 -8.78 -22.98 1.44
C ASN A 34 -7.60 -23.94 1.67
N GLN A 35 -6.53 -23.84 0.86
CA GLN A 35 -5.37 -24.72 0.93
C GLN A 35 -4.53 -24.50 2.20
N LYS A 36 -4.19 -23.25 2.52
CA LYS A 36 -3.26 -22.94 3.63
C LYS A 36 -3.92 -23.02 5.01
N LEU A 37 -5.23 -22.77 5.09
CA LEU A 37 -5.95 -22.65 6.37
C LEU A 37 -7.07 -23.68 6.53
N ASN A 38 -7.19 -24.62 5.59
CA ASN A 38 -8.21 -25.66 5.58
C ASN A 38 -9.64 -25.11 5.74
N LEU A 39 -9.92 -23.96 5.14
CA LEU A 39 -11.22 -23.30 5.22
C LEU A 39 -12.20 -23.90 4.22
N ALA A 40 -13.47 -24.09 4.60
CA ALA A 40 -14.51 -24.50 3.66
C ALA A 40 -14.59 -23.53 2.45
N PRO A 41 -14.85 -24.03 1.22
CA PRO A 41 -14.78 -23.21 0.00
C PRO A 41 -15.63 -21.93 0.04
N ASN A 42 -16.86 -22.02 0.53
CA ASN A 42 -17.76 -20.86 0.64
C ASN A 42 -17.24 -19.83 1.65
N THR A 43 -16.68 -20.30 2.76
CA THR A 43 -16.08 -19.46 3.80
C THR A 43 -14.82 -18.76 3.29
N ALA A 44 -13.95 -19.49 2.56
CA ALA A 44 -12.77 -18.91 1.93
C ALA A 44 -13.15 -17.83 0.92
N LYS A 45 -14.16 -18.09 0.07
CA LYS A 45 -14.68 -17.11 -0.91
C LYS A 45 -15.22 -15.85 -0.22
N ALA A 46 -16.04 -16.00 0.81
CA ALA A 46 -16.59 -14.86 1.56
C ALA A 46 -15.48 -14.01 2.18
N TYR A 47 -14.49 -14.63 2.82
CA TYR A 47 -13.35 -13.91 3.40
C TYR A 47 -12.49 -13.22 2.35
N SER A 48 -12.21 -13.89 1.22
CA SER A 48 -11.46 -13.28 0.13
C SER A 48 -12.16 -12.05 -0.44
N SER A 49 -13.48 -12.15 -0.68
CA SER A 49 -14.28 -11.02 -1.16
C SER A 49 -14.25 -9.86 -0.18
N GLN A 50 -14.46 -10.13 1.11
CA GLN A 50 -14.47 -9.09 2.14
C GLN A 50 -13.11 -8.40 2.27
N LEU A 51 -12.03 -9.19 2.39
CA LEU A 51 -10.68 -8.65 2.59
C LEU A 51 -10.22 -7.78 1.42
N LEU A 52 -10.48 -8.21 0.18
CA LEU A 52 -10.13 -7.45 -1.01
C LEU A 52 -10.98 -6.17 -1.13
N ALA A 53 -12.27 -6.24 -0.78
CA ALA A 53 -13.15 -5.08 -0.79
C ALA A 53 -12.72 -4.02 0.25
N ASP A 54 -12.38 -4.46 1.47
CA ASP A 54 -11.93 -3.56 2.55
C ASP A 54 -10.65 -2.82 2.15
N LEU A 55 -9.65 -3.54 1.63
CA LEU A 55 -8.40 -2.92 1.20
C LEU A 55 -8.56 -2.03 -0.04
N ALA A 56 -9.52 -2.35 -0.91
CA ALA A 56 -9.86 -1.49 -2.04
C ALA A 56 -10.56 -0.20 -1.59
N ALA A 57 -11.45 -0.27 -0.60
CA ALA A 57 -12.13 0.89 -0.03
C ALA A 57 -11.14 1.88 0.63
N GLU A 58 -10.04 1.37 1.18
CA GLU A 58 -8.95 2.18 1.75
C GLU A 58 -7.94 2.70 0.70
N GLY A 59 -8.13 2.34 -0.58
CA GLY A 59 -7.27 2.75 -1.70
C GLY A 59 -5.90 2.05 -1.73
N ILE A 60 -5.74 0.94 -1.01
CA ILE A 60 -4.53 0.12 -1.01
C ILE A 60 -4.50 -0.76 -2.26
N LEU A 61 -5.66 -1.32 -2.60
CA LEU A 61 -5.87 -2.08 -3.81
C LEU A 61 -6.73 -1.29 -4.78
N GLU A 62 -6.48 -1.51 -6.06
CA GLU A 62 -7.38 -1.09 -7.12
C GLU A 62 -7.86 -2.32 -7.90
N ARG A 63 -9.14 -2.30 -8.26
CA ARG A 63 -9.71 -3.36 -9.08
C ARG A 63 -9.38 -3.11 -10.55
N ARG A 64 -8.65 -4.04 -11.15
CA ARG A 64 -8.33 -4.08 -12.59
C ARG A 64 -9.05 -5.27 -13.23
N GLY A 65 -10.27 -5.04 -13.70
CA GLY A 65 -11.14 -6.09 -14.26
C GLY A 65 -11.56 -7.13 -13.20
N ARG A 66 -11.08 -8.37 -13.35
CA ARG A 66 -11.37 -9.48 -12.42
C ARG A 66 -10.33 -9.66 -11.31
N SER A 67 -9.27 -8.86 -11.32
CA SER A 67 -8.18 -8.94 -10.35
C SER A 67 -8.01 -7.63 -9.60
N TYR A 68 -7.33 -7.70 -8.47
CA TYR A 68 -6.91 -6.56 -7.67
C TYR A 68 -5.40 -6.40 -7.81
N ALA A 69 -4.92 -5.17 -7.82
CA ALA A 69 -3.50 -4.84 -7.82
C ALA A 69 -3.19 -3.81 -6.73
N LEU A 70 -1.95 -3.79 -6.22
CA LEU A 70 -1.52 -2.74 -5.31
C LEU A 70 -1.44 -1.40 -6.03
N THR A 71 -2.03 -0.37 -5.42
CA THR A 71 -1.81 1.01 -5.84
C THR A 71 -0.40 1.47 -5.41
N PRO A 72 0.16 2.55 -5.98
CA PRO A 72 1.41 3.13 -5.48
C PRO A 72 1.35 3.48 -3.98
N LYS A 73 0.19 3.97 -3.51
CA LYS A 73 -0.11 4.20 -2.10
C LYS A 73 -0.04 2.89 -1.30
N GLY A 74 -0.68 1.83 -1.80
CA GLY A 74 -0.66 0.51 -1.18
C GLY A 74 0.76 -0.04 -1.01
N TRP A 75 1.61 0.12 -2.03
CA TRP A 75 3.03 -0.25 -1.95
C TRP A 75 3.79 0.50 -0.86
N ALA A 76 3.64 1.83 -0.80
CA ALA A 76 4.31 2.65 0.21
C ALA A 76 3.88 2.27 1.65
N LEU A 77 2.58 2.04 1.85
CA LEU A 77 2.03 1.68 3.16
C LEU A 77 2.43 0.28 3.60
N LEU A 78 2.44 -0.70 2.68
CA LEU A 78 2.94 -2.04 2.96
C LEU A 78 4.43 -2.00 3.32
N PHE A 79 5.23 -1.19 2.63
CA PHE A 79 6.63 -1.01 2.97
C PHE A 79 6.80 -0.50 4.39
N THR A 80 6.12 0.60 4.74
CA THR A 80 6.27 1.17 6.08
C THR A 80 5.73 0.24 7.16
N PHE A 81 4.69 -0.53 6.86
CA PHE A 81 4.19 -1.57 7.76
C PHE A 81 5.22 -2.68 7.98
N VAL A 82 5.85 -3.20 6.93
CA VAL A 82 6.91 -4.23 7.01
C VAL A 82 8.16 -3.71 7.73
N ASP A 83 8.52 -2.45 7.49
CA ASP A 83 9.69 -1.80 8.09
C ASP A 83 9.50 -1.58 9.60
N ARG A 84 8.35 -1.02 10.01
CA ARG A 84 8.08 -0.58 11.39
C ARG A 84 7.57 -1.66 12.33
N THR A 85 7.32 -2.85 11.83
CA THR A 85 6.88 -3.98 12.67
C THR A 85 7.93 -5.08 12.66
N PRO A 86 7.96 -5.92 13.71
CA PRO A 86 8.79 -7.13 13.74
C PRO A 86 8.22 -8.21 12.83
N PHE A 87 7.97 -7.91 11.55
CA PHE A 87 7.73 -8.99 10.59
C PHE A 87 9.03 -9.77 10.38
N SER A 88 8.84 -11.06 10.09
CA SER A 88 9.95 -11.95 9.78
C SER A 88 10.77 -11.39 8.62
N GLU A 89 12.09 -11.58 8.71
CA GLU A 89 13.07 -11.16 7.70
C GLU A 89 12.67 -11.61 6.28
N LYS A 90 11.96 -12.75 6.18
CA LYS A 90 11.33 -13.25 4.96
C LYS A 90 10.47 -12.21 4.22
N TYR A 91 9.58 -11.48 4.91
CA TYR A 91 8.70 -10.51 4.25
C TYR A 91 9.44 -9.26 3.79
N PHE A 92 10.44 -8.84 4.57
CA PHE A 92 11.34 -7.75 4.19
C PHE A 92 12.12 -8.11 2.92
N ASP A 93 12.61 -9.35 2.84
CA ASP A 93 13.34 -9.85 1.67
C ASP A 93 12.47 -9.97 0.43
N MET A 94 11.28 -10.55 0.57
CA MET A 94 10.32 -10.64 -0.53
C MET A 94 9.95 -9.24 -1.07
N PHE A 95 9.78 -8.26 -0.17
CA PHE A 95 9.50 -6.89 -0.57
C PHE A 95 10.65 -6.30 -1.39
N PHE A 96 11.89 -6.37 -0.89
CA PHE A 96 13.04 -5.78 -1.59
C PHE A 96 13.39 -6.51 -2.88
N GLU A 97 13.22 -7.83 -2.94
CA GLU A 97 13.35 -8.59 -4.19
C GLU A 97 12.36 -8.07 -5.24
N ARG A 98 11.11 -7.81 -4.82
CA ARG A 98 10.10 -7.30 -5.74
C ARG A 98 10.33 -5.86 -6.14
N LEU A 99 10.74 -5.01 -5.20
CA LEU A 99 11.09 -3.62 -5.47
C LEU A 99 12.27 -3.55 -6.45
N SER A 100 13.29 -4.40 -6.27
CA SER A 100 14.46 -4.46 -7.14
C SER A 100 14.14 -4.88 -8.57
N LYS A 101 13.11 -5.73 -8.77
CA LYS A 101 12.63 -6.08 -10.12
C LYS A 101 12.00 -4.89 -10.86
N ASN A 102 11.36 -3.99 -10.13
CA ASN A 102 10.68 -2.83 -10.70
C ASN A 102 11.57 -1.57 -10.72
N LEU A 103 12.55 -1.50 -9.82
CA LEU A 103 13.51 -0.40 -9.66
C LEU A 103 14.88 -1.03 -9.35
N PRO A 104 15.74 -1.30 -10.34
CA PRO A 104 17.03 -1.97 -10.14
C PRO A 104 17.91 -1.29 -9.08
N ALA A 105 17.85 0.05 -8.98
CA ALA A 105 18.56 0.83 -7.97
C ALA A 105 18.13 0.49 -6.52
N ALA A 106 16.92 -0.03 -6.31
CA ALA A 106 16.43 -0.46 -5.00
C ALA A 106 17.25 -1.59 -4.37
N SER A 107 17.91 -2.42 -5.20
CA SER A 107 18.76 -3.51 -4.72
C SER A 107 19.96 -3.00 -3.91
N THR A 108 20.52 -1.86 -4.30
CA THR A 108 21.62 -1.19 -3.60
C THR A 108 21.21 -0.68 -2.22
N TYR A 109 19.94 -0.32 -2.06
CA TYR A 109 19.42 0.20 -0.78
C TYR A 109 19.01 -0.90 0.20
N LYS A 110 18.87 -2.16 -0.25
CA LYS A 110 18.43 -3.28 0.61
C LYS A 110 19.30 -3.42 1.85
N GLU A 111 20.61 -3.48 1.68
CA GLU A 111 21.54 -3.63 2.80
C GLU A 111 21.60 -2.38 3.67
N ILE A 112 21.53 -1.19 3.06
CA ILE A 112 21.49 0.08 3.80
C ILE A 112 20.26 0.10 4.72
N VAL A 113 19.08 -0.25 4.20
CA VAL A 113 17.84 -0.29 4.99
C VAL A 113 17.90 -1.38 6.05
N ARG A 114 18.48 -2.56 5.77
CA ARG A 114 18.72 -3.59 6.80
C ARG A 114 19.59 -3.07 7.95
N ILE A 115 20.69 -2.38 7.64
CA ILE A 115 21.60 -1.81 8.64
C ILE A 115 20.87 -0.75 9.45
N LEU A 116 20.17 0.18 8.80
CA LEU A 116 19.41 1.24 9.47
C LEU A 116 18.32 0.65 10.38
N ARG A 117 17.62 -0.39 9.94
CA ARG A 117 16.61 -1.11 10.73
C ARG A 117 17.22 -1.78 11.96
N ARG A 118 18.38 -2.44 11.82
CA ARG A 118 19.13 -3.01 12.96
C ARG A 118 19.57 -1.93 13.96
N ILE A 119 20.05 -0.78 13.47
CA ILE A 119 20.43 0.35 14.34
C ILE A 119 19.20 0.91 15.06
N TYR A 120 18.10 1.13 14.33
CA TYR A 120 16.85 1.63 14.88
C TYR A 120 16.30 0.73 15.99
N PHE A 121 16.28 -0.59 15.78
CA PHE A 121 15.85 -1.54 16.81
C PHE A 121 16.87 -1.67 17.95
N ARG A 122 18.16 -1.55 17.69
CA ARG A 122 19.15 -1.51 18.77
C ARG A 122 18.97 -0.29 19.70
N ILE A 123 18.58 0.85 19.15
CA ILE A 123 18.34 2.09 19.91
C ILE A 123 16.96 2.07 20.59
N SER A 124 15.93 1.65 19.86
CA SER A 124 14.53 1.70 20.32
C SER A 124 14.12 0.49 21.16
N GLY A 125 15.01 -0.50 21.30
CA GLY A 125 14.68 -1.85 21.75
C GLY A 125 14.27 -2.73 20.57
N GLU A 126 14.69 -4.00 20.60
CA GLU A 126 14.18 -4.99 19.65
C GLU A 126 12.66 -4.95 19.74
N PRO A 127 11.95 -4.85 18.61
CA PRO A 127 10.50 -4.85 18.62
C PRO A 127 10.05 -6.15 19.29
N GLU A 128 9.39 -6.02 20.45
CA GLU A 128 8.78 -7.17 21.12
C GLU A 128 7.97 -7.94 20.09
N LYS A 129 8.09 -9.29 20.11
CA LYS A 129 7.26 -10.15 19.27
C LYS A 129 5.84 -9.61 19.33
N LEU A 130 5.25 -9.32 18.17
CA LEU A 130 3.88 -8.81 18.09
C LEU A 130 3.00 -9.63 19.05
N PRO A 131 2.28 -8.98 19.99
CA PRO A 131 1.41 -9.68 20.92
C PRO A 131 0.53 -10.66 20.16
N THR A 132 0.41 -11.88 20.66
CA THR A 132 -0.28 -12.98 19.94
C THR A 132 -1.77 -12.69 19.74
N ASP A 133 -2.31 -11.74 20.48
CA ASP A 133 -3.66 -11.20 20.44
C ASP A 133 -3.80 -9.91 19.61
N MET A 134 -2.71 -9.40 19.01
CA MET A 134 -2.76 -8.23 18.13
C MET A 134 -3.34 -8.59 16.76
N ASP A 135 -4.40 -7.91 16.34
CA ASP A 135 -5.00 -8.06 15.01
C ASP A 135 -4.18 -7.25 13.99
N LEU A 136 -3.42 -7.94 13.12
CA LEU A 136 -2.52 -7.30 12.16
C LEU A 136 -3.26 -6.52 11.08
N LEU A 137 -4.49 -6.93 10.74
CA LEU A 137 -5.32 -6.19 9.80
C LEU A 137 -5.80 -4.89 10.44
N GLU A 138 -6.13 -4.92 11.73
CA GLU A 138 -6.49 -3.73 12.50
C GLU A 138 -5.29 -2.80 12.72
N LEU A 139 -4.12 -3.35 13.05
CA LEU A 139 -2.87 -2.57 13.16
C LEU A 139 -2.51 -1.92 11.82
N PHE A 140 -2.65 -2.67 10.72
CA PHE A 140 -2.48 -2.11 9.38
C PHE A 140 -3.50 -1.00 9.14
N GLY A 141 -4.79 -1.22 9.45
CA GLY A 141 -5.83 -0.20 9.37
C GLY A 141 -5.54 1.05 10.21
N LEU A 142 -5.00 0.90 11.41
CA LEU A 142 -4.55 2.00 12.26
C LEU A 142 -3.39 2.77 11.63
N PHE A 143 -2.43 2.04 11.04
CA PHE A 143 -1.35 2.63 10.26
C PHE A 143 -1.88 3.46 9.08
N LEU A 144 -2.93 3.00 8.38
CA LEU A 144 -3.60 3.77 7.32
C LEU A 144 -4.18 5.08 7.84
N ARG A 145 -4.86 5.04 8.99
CA ARG A 145 -5.48 6.23 9.60
C ARG A 145 -4.43 7.25 10.03
N LEU A 146 -3.32 6.79 10.62
CA LEU A 146 -2.23 7.64 11.13
C LEU A 146 -1.32 8.20 10.02
N SER A 147 -1.21 7.52 8.87
CA SER A 147 -0.41 7.97 7.72
C SER A 147 -1.10 9.04 6.86
N GLY A 148 -2.30 9.49 7.25
CA GLY A 148 -2.91 10.73 6.81
C GLY A 148 -3.92 10.59 5.66
N ARG A 149 -5.18 10.24 5.98
CA ARG A 149 -6.41 11.02 5.69
C ARG A 149 -7.71 10.26 6.08
N PRO A 150 -8.84 10.98 6.25
CA PRO A 150 -10.04 10.48 6.94
C PRO A 150 -10.70 9.33 6.20
N SER A 151 -11.40 8.51 6.97
CA SER A 151 -12.17 7.39 6.44
C SER A 151 -13.18 7.89 5.41
N PRO A 152 -13.44 7.18 4.30
CA PRO A 152 -14.55 7.49 3.40
C PRO A 152 -15.92 7.50 4.10
N ARG A 153 -16.00 6.99 5.34
CA ARG A 153 -17.21 6.99 6.18
C ARG A 153 -17.52 8.34 6.82
N ASP A 154 -16.61 9.31 6.76
CA ASP A 154 -16.84 10.65 7.35
C ASP A 154 -17.49 11.63 6.36
N SER A 155 -17.79 11.20 5.12
CA SER A 155 -18.34 12.06 4.06
C SER A 155 -19.86 12.01 3.91
N HIS A 156 -20.59 11.46 4.88
CA HIS A 156 -22.05 11.39 4.85
C HIS A 156 -22.71 12.10 6.03
N VAL A 157 -22.48 13.41 6.14
CA VAL A 157 -23.45 14.33 6.77
C VAL A 157 -23.46 15.66 6.02
N GLY A 158 -24.49 15.84 5.18
CA GLY A 158 -25.22 17.09 4.88
C GLY A 158 -24.46 18.36 4.49
N GLY A 159 -24.70 18.83 3.27
CA GLY A 159 -24.47 20.24 2.90
C GLY A 159 -24.67 20.51 1.41
N CYS A 160 -25.92 20.75 1.00
CA CYS A 160 -26.26 21.32 -0.31
C CYS A 160 -25.69 22.74 -0.47
N ALA A 161 -24.96 22.98 -1.57
CA ALA A 161 -24.78 24.24 -2.31
C ALA A 161 -23.47 24.08 -3.09
N GLU A 162 -23.29 24.37 -4.37
CA GLU A 162 -24.09 24.99 -5.40
C GLU A 162 -23.37 24.66 -6.72
N ARG A 163 -24.09 24.76 -7.83
CA ARG A 163 -23.51 24.58 -9.17
C ARG A 163 -22.43 25.63 -9.41
N ASP A 164 -21.29 25.23 -9.97
CA ASP A 164 -20.80 25.99 -11.12
C ASP A 164 -20.13 25.08 -12.16
N ARG A 165 -20.56 25.29 -13.40
CA ARG A 165 -20.07 24.60 -14.59
C ARG A 165 -18.93 25.44 -15.16
N SER A 166 -18.04 24.78 -15.89
CA SER A 166 -17.18 25.33 -16.96
C SER A 166 -15.78 25.77 -16.53
N ARG A 167 -14.78 24.90 -16.75
CA ARG A 167 -13.83 25.05 -17.88
C ARG A 167 -12.85 23.87 -17.96
N PRO A 168 -12.39 23.48 -19.17
CA PRO A 168 -11.46 22.38 -19.37
C PRO A 168 -10.01 22.81 -19.06
N TRP A 169 -9.24 21.89 -18.49
CA TRP A 169 -7.79 22.02 -18.34
C TRP A 169 -7.12 21.75 -19.69
N GLY A 170 -6.53 22.78 -20.28
CA GLY A 170 -5.67 22.66 -21.45
C GLY A 170 -5.48 23.99 -22.15
N ALA A 171 -4.21 24.38 -22.28
CA ALA A 171 -3.65 25.45 -23.10
C ALA A 171 -3.49 26.85 -22.46
N GLU A 172 -2.30 27.39 -22.73
CA GLU A 172 -1.91 28.82 -22.67
C GLU A 172 -1.42 29.38 -21.33
N ARG A 173 -0.10 29.23 -21.09
CA ARG A 173 0.85 30.36 -20.91
C ARG A 173 2.26 29.83 -20.60
N GLN A 174 2.98 29.46 -21.65
CA GLN A 174 4.45 29.53 -21.69
C GLN A 174 4.79 30.46 -22.84
N GLU A 175 4.68 31.77 -22.60
CA GLU A 175 5.25 32.81 -23.46
C GLU A 175 5.08 34.14 -22.73
N HIS A 176 6.04 34.46 -21.87
CA HIS A 176 6.42 35.80 -21.41
C HIS A 176 7.41 35.61 -20.26
N LEU A 177 8.69 35.35 -20.59
CA LEU A 177 9.84 35.63 -19.70
C LEU A 177 11.21 35.49 -20.38
N LEU A 178 11.29 35.63 -21.72
CA LEU A 178 12.57 35.73 -22.45
C LEU A 178 12.49 36.77 -23.59
N GLN A 179 11.92 37.93 -23.30
CA GLN A 179 12.08 39.14 -24.12
C GLN A 179 12.54 40.30 -23.23
N HIS A 180 13.76 40.23 -22.72
CA HIS A 180 14.53 41.38 -22.22
C HIS A 180 16.00 40.99 -22.05
N ALA A 181 16.64 40.53 -23.13
CA ALA A 181 18.11 40.50 -23.24
C ALA A 181 18.55 40.18 -24.68
N GLN A 182 18.11 40.96 -25.67
CA GLN A 182 18.77 41.05 -26.98
C GLN A 182 18.11 42.17 -27.80
N GLY A 183 18.84 43.28 -27.96
CA GLY A 183 18.31 44.46 -28.65
C GLY A 183 19.23 45.68 -28.50
N GLY A 184 20.52 45.52 -28.77
CA GLY A 184 21.46 46.61 -28.98
C GLY A 184 22.33 46.25 -30.17
N ALA A 185 21.86 46.63 -31.36
CA ALA A 185 22.42 46.29 -32.65
C ALA A 185 23.67 47.12 -33.00
N GLN A 186 24.45 46.54 -33.90
CA GLN A 186 25.60 47.07 -34.62
C GLN A 186 25.37 48.42 -35.33
N ALA A 187 26.51 49.07 -35.60
CA ALA A 187 26.89 49.78 -36.83
C ALA A 187 27.14 51.29 -36.69
N GLY A 188 28.43 51.63 -36.84
CA GLY A 188 29.05 52.93 -37.02
C GLY A 188 30.54 52.70 -37.23
#